data_AF-A0AAV2H230-F1
#
_entry.id   AF-A0AAV2H230-F1
#
_cell.length_a   1.000
_cell.length_b   1.000
_cell.length_c   1.000
_cell.angle_alpha   90.00
_cell.angle_beta   90.00
_cell.angle_gamma   90.00
#
_symmetry.space_group_name_H-M   'P 1'
#
loop_
_entity.id
_entity.type
_entity.pdbx_description
1 polymer ?
#
loop_
_entity_poly.entity_id
_entity_poly.type
_entity_poly.pdbx_seq_one_letter_code
_entity_poly.pdbx_strand_id
1 'polypeptide(L)'
;RYQPNWQSLDARPIPQWYDEAKIGIFLHWGVFSVPSYVGAWFWYYWQGPSPSLDVVEFMKMNYPPGFTYADFAPMFTAEFYNPDQWADIFKASGAQ
;
A
#
# COMPACT_ATOMS: atom_id res chain seq x y z
N ARG A 1 -19.46 -24.02 -13.78
CA ARG A 1 -18.03 -23.68 -13.59
C ARG A 1 -17.61 -22.81 -14.77
N TYR A 2 -16.85 -21.74 -14.52
CA TYR A 2 -16.34 -20.88 -15.59
C TYR A 2 -15.19 -21.57 -16.35
N GLN A 3 -15.06 -21.26 -17.64
CA GLN A 3 -13.97 -21.69 -18.52
C GLN A 3 -12.95 -20.55 -18.67
N PRO A 4 -11.67 -20.83 -18.97
CA PRO A 4 -10.64 -19.80 -19.14
C PRO A 4 -10.73 -19.10 -20.51
N ASN A 5 -11.91 -18.58 -20.85
CA ASN A 5 -12.15 -17.76 -22.04
C ASN A 5 -13.06 -16.59 -21.71
N TRP A 6 -12.91 -15.49 -22.46
CA TRP A 6 -13.62 -14.23 -22.18
C TRP A 6 -15.13 -14.38 -22.15
N GLN A 7 -15.70 -15.11 -23.11
CA GLN A 7 -17.14 -15.36 -23.16
C GLN A 7 -17.68 -15.98 -21.87
N SER A 8 -16.95 -16.93 -21.28
CA SER A 8 -17.33 -17.53 -20.01
C SER A 8 -17.04 -16.63 -18.82
N LEU A 9 -15.95 -15.87 -18.83
CA LEU A 9 -15.53 -15.04 -17.70
C LEU A 9 -16.38 -13.77 -17.56
N ASP A 10 -16.80 -13.18 -18.68
CA ASP A 10 -17.61 -11.95 -18.73
C ASP A 10 -19.09 -12.21 -18.41
N ALA A 11 -19.53 -13.46 -18.51
CA ALA A 11 -20.85 -13.89 -18.07
C ALA A 11 -21.02 -13.91 -16.53
N ARG A 12 -19.97 -13.62 -15.75
CA ARG A 12 -20.07 -13.51 -14.28
C ARG A 12 -20.87 -12.28 -13.90
N PRO A 13 -21.98 -12.43 -13.14
CA PRO A 13 -22.64 -11.27 -12.57
C PRO A 13 -21.74 -10.64 -11.49
N ILE A 14 -21.90 -9.34 -11.29
CA ILE A 14 -21.37 -8.66 -10.11
C ILE A 14 -22.08 -9.25 -8.88
N PRO A 15 -21.36 -9.70 -7.84
CA PRO A 15 -21.99 -10.16 -6.61
C PRO A 15 -22.84 -9.05 -5.98
N GLN A 16 -24.05 -9.38 -5.54
CA GLN A 16 -25.02 -8.41 -5.03
C GLN A 16 -24.43 -7.57 -3.87
N TRP A 17 -23.71 -8.18 -2.94
CA TRP A 17 -23.09 -7.47 -1.82
C TRP A 17 -22.11 -6.37 -2.26
N TYR A 18 -21.37 -6.58 -3.36
CA TYR A 18 -20.39 -5.60 -3.85
C TYR A 18 -21.09 -4.43 -4.51
N ASP A 19 -22.15 -4.71 -5.28
CA ASP A 19 -22.97 -3.63 -5.81
C ASP A 19 -23.62 -2.86 -4.67
N GLU A 20 -24.18 -3.51 -3.64
CA GLU A 20 -24.83 -2.84 -2.50
C GLU A 20 -23.89 -2.03 -1.59
N ALA A 21 -22.61 -2.41 -1.47
CA ALA A 21 -21.65 -1.78 -0.55
C ALA A 21 -21.37 -0.30 -0.87
N LYS A 22 -21.25 0.05 -2.16
CA LYS A 22 -20.99 1.40 -2.72
C LYS A 22 -19.68 2.10 -2.30
N ILE A 23 -19.24 1.99 -1.06
CA ILE A 23 -18.06 2.67 -0.50
C ILE A 23 -17.21 1.65 0.27
N GLY A 24 -15.91 1.60 -0.06
CA GLY A 24 -14.91 0.80 0.65
C GLY A 24 -13.67 1.63 0.99
N ILE A 25 -12.85 1.13 1.92
CA ILE A 25 -11.56 1.74 2.29
C ILE A 25 -10.43 0.87 1.74
N PHE A 26 -9.44 1.52 1.12
CA PHE A 26 -8.20 0.88 0.69
C PHE A 26 -7.00 1.58 1.33
N LEU A 27 -5.98 0.80 1.68
CA LEU A 27 -4.83 1.26 2.45
C LEU A 27 -3.53 0.90 1.73
N HIS A 28 -2.69 1.90 1.49
CA HIS A 28 -1.32 1.69 1.05
C HIS A 28 -0.41 1.76 2.26
N TRP A 29 -0.11 0.60 2.85
CA TRP A 29 0.73 0.49 4.02
C TRP A 29 1.69 -0.69 3.88
N GLY A 30 2.98 -0.44 4.09
CA GLY A 30 4.01 -1.46 3.94
C GLY A 30 5.40 -0.89 4.21
N VAL A 31 6.45 -1.56 3.75
CA VAL A 31 7.85 -1.16 3.98
C VAL A 31 8.14 0.26 3.47
N PHE A 32 7.52 0.68 2.37
CA PHE A 32 7.62 2.06 1.85
C PHE A 32 7.09 3.12 2.82
N SER A 33 6.28 2.74 3.81
CA SER A 33 5.77 3.65 4.84
C SER A 33 6.80 3.94 5.94
N VAL A 34 7.83 3.11 6.11
CA VAL A 34 8.88 3.30 7.14
C VAL A 34 9.57 4.66 7.02
N PRO A 35 10.10 5.08 5.84
CA PRO A 35 10.74 6.39 5.71
C PRO A 35 9.75 7.57 5.85
N SER A 36 8.44 7.32 5.77
CA SER A 36 7.39 8.35 5.89
C SER A 36 7.61 9.56 4.97
N TYR A 37 8.12 9.31 3.76
CA TYR A 37 8.46 10.34 2.77
C TYR A 37 7.91 9.95 1.40
N VAL A 38 7.39 10.93 0.65
CA VAL A 38 6.69 10.84 -0.67
C VAL A 38 5.49 9.88 -0.78
N GLY A 39 5.65 8.58 -0.49
CA GLY A 39 4.59 7.57 -0.58
C GLY A 39 5.05 6.23 -1.14
N ALA A 40 4.11 5.43 -1.66
CA ALA A 40 4.36 4.04 -2.09
C ALA A 40 5.40 3.89 -3.22
N TRP A 41 5.70 4.97 -3.94
CA TRP A 41 6.72 5.02 -4.99
C TRP A 41 8.11 5.44 -4.49
N PHE A 42 8.32 5.52 -3.17
CA PHE A 42 9.58 5.94 -2.55
C PHE A 42 10.81 5.30 -3.21
N TRP A 43 10.80 3.97 -3.38
CA TRP A 43 11.93 3.25 -3.99
C TRP A 43 12.22 3.72 -5.41
N TYR A 44 11.20 3.94 -6.23
CA TYR A 44 11.37 4.39 -7.60
C TYR A 44 11.98 5.79 -7.66
N TYR A 45 11.55 6.69 -6.78
CA TYR A 45 12.12 8.04 -6.71
C TYR A 45 13.51 8.08 -6.06
N TRP A 46 13.92 7.03 -5.34
CA TRP A 46 15.26 6.93 -4.78
C TRP A 46 16.26 6.23 -5.70
N GLN A 47 15.91 5.06 -6.22
CA GLN A 47 16.80 4.14 -6.94
C GLN A 47 16.26 3.71 -8.32
N GLY A 48 15.09 4.20 -8.73
CA GLY A 48 14.52 3.92 -10.03
C GLY A 48 15.29 4.60 -11.18
N PRO A 49 14.82 4.45 -12.43
CA PRO A 49 15.51 4.93 -13.62
C PRO A 49 15.61 6.46 -13.70
N SER A 50 14.80 7.20 -12.95
CA SER A 50 14.84 8.67 -12.87
C SER A 50 14.64 9.09 -11.41
N PRO A 51 15.70 9.08 -10.59
CA PRO A 51 15.60 9.38 -9.18
C PRO A 51 15.38 10.89 -8.95
N SER A 52 14.59 11.21 -7.94
CA SER A 52 14.35 12.58 -7.51
C SER A 52 15.46 13.06 -6.58
N LEU A 53 15.96 14.27 -6.82
CA LEU A 53 17.09 14.83 -6.06
C LEU A 53 16.77 14.95 -4.57
N ASP A 54 15.56 15.36 -4.21
CA ASP A 54 15.13 15.54 -2.83
C ASP A 54 15.01 14.21 -2.07
N VAL A 55 14.53 13.14 -2.72
CA VAL A 55 14.45 11.79 -2.13
C VAL A 55 15.85 11.21 -1.90
N VAL A 56 16.76 11.42 -2.86
CA VAL A 56 18.16 11.00 -2.72
C VAL A 56 18.86 11.76 -1.60
N GLU A 57 18.64 13.07 -1.48
CA GLU A 57 19.20 13.90 -0.41
C GLU A 57 18.62 13.52 0.96
N PHE A 58 17.31 13.31 1.04
CA PHE A 58 16.65 12.77 2.24
C PHE A 58 17.31 11.48 2.72
N MET A 59 17.58 10.54 1.81
CA MET A 59 18.26 9.29 2.18
C MET A 59 19.68 9.51 2.68
N LYS A 60 20.45 10.40 2.06
CA LYS A 60 21.82 10.73 2.49
C LYS A 60 21.87 11.41 3.87
N MET A 61 20.86 12.21 4.20
CA MET A 61 20.81 12.95 5.46
C MET A 61 20.32 12.10 6.64
N ASN A 62 19.46 11.11 6.39
CA ASN A 62 18.75 10.39 7.45
C ASN A 62 19.20 8.94 7.64
N TYR A 63 19.92 8.34 6.68
CA TYR A 63 20.32 6.93 6.72
C TYR A 63 21.83 6.77 6.48
N PRO A 64 22.47 5.74 7.07
CA PRO A 64 23.90 5.55 6.94
C PRO A 64 24.32 5.24 5.49
N PRO A 65 25.57 5.53 5.10
CA PRO A 65 26.09 5.13 3.80
C PRO A 65 25.94 3.63 3.56
N GLY A 66 25.50 3.25 2.36
CA GLY A 66 25.28 1.85 1.98
C GLY A 66 23.92 1.27 2.38
N PHE A 67 23.05 2.05 3.05
CA PHE A 67 21.68 1.64 3.34
C PHE A 67 20.93 1.28 2.05
N THR A 68 20.23 0.15 2.07
CA THR A 68 19.44 -0.39 0.96
C THR A 68 17.95 -0.34 1.31
N TYR A 69 17.09 -0.46 0.30
CA TYR A 69 15.65 -0.49 0.55
C TYR A 69 15.21 -1.71 1.37
N ALA A 70 15.91 -2.83 1.27
CA ALA A 70 15.62 -4.03 2.06
C ALA A 70 15.89 -3.82 3.56
N ASP A 71 16.78 -2.89 3.92
CA ASP A 71 17.10 -2.59 5.32
C ASP A 71 15.92 -1.93 6.06
N PHE A 72 14.93 -1.41 5.33
CA PHE A 72 13.66 -0.96 5.92
C PHE A 72 12.75 -2.12 6.39
N ALA A 73 12.91 -3.33 5.85
CA ALA A 73 12.04 -4.46 6.17
C ALA A 73 12.02 -4.81 7.67
N PRO A 74 13.16 -4.97 8.38
CA PRO A 74 13.15 -5.21 9.82
C PRO A 74 12.65 -4.01 10.64
N MET A 75 12.63 -2.81 10.06
CA MET A 75 12.14 -1.59 10.71
C MET A 75 10.61 -1.42 10.60
N PHE A 76 9.96 -2.16 9.69
CA PHE A 76 8.51 -2.17 9.58
C PHE A 76 7.88 -3.06 10.66
N THR A 77 7.93 -2.60 11.91
CA THR A 77 7.52 -3.37 13.10
C THR A 77 6.02 -3.34 13.36
N ALA A 78 5.31 -2.34 12.81
CA ALA A 78 3.89 -2.10 13.10
C ALA A 78 3.59 -2.02 14.61
N GLU A 79 4.50 -1.43 15.39
CA GLU A 79 4.49 -1.49 16.87
C GLU A 79 3.17 -1.03 17.52
N PHE A 80 2.50 -0.04 16.94
CA PHE A 80 1.22 0.48 17.43
C PHE A 80 0.01 0.06 16.59
N TYR A 81 0.16 -0.96 15.75
CA TYR A 81 -0.93 -1.44 14.93
C TYR A 81 -1.99 -2.16 15.78
N ASN A 82 -3.21 -1.62 15.75
CA ASN A 82 -4.38 -2.23 16.34
C ASN A 82 -5.45 -2.46 15.26
N PRO A 83 -5.64 -3.71 14.80
CA PRO A 83 -6.60 -4.02 13.74
C PRO A 83 -8.06 -3.75 14.16
N ASP A 84 -8.41 -3.94 15.43
CA ASP A 84 -9.78 -3.73 15.92
C ASP A 84 -10.12 -2.25 15.90
N GLN A 85 -9.20 -1.39 16.34
CA GLN A 85 -9.37 0.07 16.26
C GLN A 85 -9.55 0.53 14.81
N TRP A 86 -8.78 -0.03 13.87
CA TRP A 86 -8.92 0.29 12.45
C TRP A 86 -10.29 -0.15 11.92
N ALA A 87 -10.72 -1.38 12.22
CA ALA A 87 -12.02 -1.90 11.82
C ALA A 87 -13.17 -1.05 12.37
N ASP A 88 -13.09 -0.62 13.64
CA ASP A 88 -14.07 0.27 14.27
C ASP A 88 -14.16 1.61 13.54
N ILE A 89 -13.01 2.20 13.17
CA ILE A 89 -12.97 3.46 12.42
C ILE A 89 -13.53 3.30 11.00
N PHE A 90 -13.18 2.22 10.29
CA PHE A 90 -13.68 1.98 8.93
C PHE A 90 -15.19 1.72 8.91
N LYS A 91 -15.69 0.97 9.89
CA LYS A 91 -17.12 0.78 10.08
C LYS A 91 -17.80 2.12 10.39
N ALA A 92 -17.22 2.93 11.26
CA ALA A 92 -17.75 4.25 11.61
C ALA A 92 -17.75 5.24 10.43
N SER A 93 -16.85 5.08 9.44
CA SER A 93 -16.85 5.87 8.21
C SER A 93 -17.95 5.46 7.22
N GLY A 94 -18.71 4.40 7.50
CA GLY A 94 -19.77 3.89 6.64
C GLY A 94 -19.30 3.01 5.48
N ALA A 95 -18.05 2.57 5.49
CA ALA A 95 -17.55 1.61 4.50
C ALA A 95 -18.12 0.20 4.77
N GLN A 96 -18.30 -0.59 3.72
CA GLN A 96 -18.83 -1.96 3.77
C GLN A 96 -17.94 -2.95 3.04
#